data_AF-A0A976QJD2-F1
#
_entry.id   AF-A0A976QJD2-F1
#
_cell.length_a   1.000
_cell.length_b   1.000
_cell.length_c   1.000
_cell.angle_alpha   90.00
_cell.angle_beta   90.00
_cell.angle_gamma   90.00
#
_symmetry.space_group_name_H-M   'P 1'
#
loop_
_entity.id
_entity.type
_entity.pdbx_description
1 polymer ?
#
loop_
_entity_poly.entity_id
_entity_poly.type
_entity_poly.pdbx_seq_one_letter_code
_entity_poly.pdbx_strand_id
1 'polypeptide(L)'
;MTKPIFLNEADHNRDVSGLRYIYPVVSRRAEGVSLGINLNVNNACNWRCVYCQVPNLTRGTPPPIDLNLLEQELRMFLGEVLHGDFMQRYVAEGDRHLQDIAFSGNGEPTSAKEFPQVLQIVEKVLREFSLLDVGRDKPIKVRLISNGSLLDKPAVIESIRHLATCNGEVWFKLDAGTKA
;
A
#
# COMPACT_ATOMS: atom_id res chain seq x y z
N MET A 1 -11.78 5.00 -31.01
CA MET A 1 -10.99 5.63 -29.93
C MET A 1 -11.64 5.25 -28.61
N THR A 2 -11.06 4.32 -27.87
CA THR A 2 -11.52 3.98 -26.52
C THR A 2 -11.25 5.17 -25.60
N LYS A 3 -12.27 5.60 -24.87
CA LYS A 3 -12.16 6.69 -23.89
C LYS A 3 -11.09 6.27 -22.85
N PRO A 4 -10.08 7.10 -22.55
CA PRO A 4 -9.11 6.75 -21.51
C PRO A 4 -9.86 6.50 -20.19
N ILE A 5 -9.66 5.32 -19.61
CA ILE A 5 -10.24 4.97 -18.31
C ILE A 5 -9.32 5.61 -17.27
N PHE A 6 -9.69 6.80 -16.80
CA PHE A 6 -9.00 7.43 -15.69
C PHE A 6 -9.38 6.74 -14.39
N LEU A 7 -8.36 6.42 -13.59
CA LEU A 7 -8.56 6.16 -12.17
C LEU A 7 -9.15 7.43 -11.55
N ASN A 8 -10.14 7.25 -10.70
CA ASN A 8 -10.75 8.35 -9.98
C ASN A 8 -11.00 7.92 -8.55
N GLU A 9 -11.33 8.90 -7.72
CA GLU A 9 -11.49 8.73 -6.28
C GLU A 9 -12.64 7.79 -5.87
N ALA A 10 -13.60 7.53 -6.76
CA ALA A 10 -14.77 6.69 -6.52
C ALA A 10 -14.59 5.26 -7.05
N ASP A 11 -13.68 5.04 -8.00
CA ASP A 11 -13.35 3.75 -8.57
C ASP A 11 -11.90 3.36 -8.25
N HIS A 12 -11.76 2.55 -7.20
CA HIS A 12 -10.49 1.97 -6.77
C HIS A 12 -10.18 0.63 -7.46
N ASN A 13 -10.56 0.47 -8.73
CA ASN A 13 -10.22 -0.74 -9.48
C ASN A 13 -8.72 -1.02 -9.43
N ARG A 14 -8.34 -2.01 -8.60
CA ARG A 14 -6.95 -2.36 -8.33
C ARG A 14 -6.31 -3.15 -9.48
N ASP A 15 -7.14 -3.69 -10.37
CA ASP A 15 -6.71 -4.58 -11.45
C ASP A 15 -6.24 -3.81 -12.69
N VAL A 16 -6.28 -2.48 -12.68
CA VAL A 16 -5.83 -1.64 -13.80
C VAL A 16 -4.36 -1.88 -14.15
N SER A 17 -3.53 -2.29 -13.18
CA SER A 17 -2.13 -2.66 -13.41
C SER A 17 -1.94 -4.13 -13.79
N GLY A 18 -2.92 -5.01 -13.51
CA GLY A 18 -2.79 -6.46 -13.70
C GLY A 18 -1.75 -7.15 -12.81
N LEU A 19 -1.24 -6.45 -11.78
CA LEU A 19 -0.22 -6.95 -10.86
C LEU A 19 -0.87 -7.62 -9.64
N ARG A 20 -0.15 -8.53 -8.99
CA ARG A 20 -0.66 -9.33 -7.88
C ARG A 20 -0.69 -8.57 -6.55
N TYR A 21 0.42 -7.91 -6.21
CA TYR A 21 0.60 -7.24 -4.92
C TYR A 21 0.49 -5.73 -5.03
N ILE A 22 0.87 -5.16 -6.18
CA ILE A 22 1.03 -3.72 -6.37
C ILE A 22 -0.12 -3.12 -7.17
N TYR A 23 -0.71 -2.03 -6.70
CA TYR A 23 -1.80 -1.37 -7.44
C TYR A 23 -1.81 0.14 -7.23
N PRO A 24 -2.23 0.92 -8.23
CA PRO A 24 -2.40 2.37 -8.07
C PRO A 24 -3.75 2.73 -7.44
N VAL A 25 -3.77 3.85 -6.73
CA VAL A 25 -4.99 4.51 -6.27
C VAL A 25 -4.82 6.02 -6.43
N VAL A 26 -5.76 6.68 -7.11
CA VAL A 26 -5.92 8.14 -6.95
C VAL A 26 -6.66 8.36 -5.62
N SER A 27 -5.94 8.88 -4.63
CA SER A 27 -6.37 8.90 -3.24
C SER A 27 -6.80 10.29 -2.84
N ARG A 28 -8.07 10.44 -2.43
CA ARG A 28 -8.59 11.71 -1.88
C ARG A 28 -7.88 12.16 -0.61
N ARG A 29 -7.48 11.19 0.21
CA ARG A 29 -6.89 11.44 1.54
C ARG A 29 -5.41 11.79 1.43
N ALA A 30 -4.75 11.22 0.43
CA ALA A 30 -3.37 11.51 0.18
C ALA A 30 -3.21 12.73 -0.75
N GLU A 31 -4.23 13.03 -1.58
CA GLU A 31 -4.23 14.07 -2.61
C GLU A 31 -3.16 13.78 -3.67
N GLY A 32 -3.42 12.79 -4.53
CA GLY A 32 -2.49 12.31 -5.57
C GLY A 32 -2.52 10.79 -5.73
N VAL A 33 -1.50 10.23 -6.39
CA VAL A 33 -1.38 8.79 -6.57
C VAL A 33 -0.72 8.15 -5.34
N SER A 34 -1.42 7.21 -4.73
CA SER A 34 -0.88 6.26 -3.74
C SER A 34 -0.62 4.92 -4.44
N LEU A 35 0.57 4.35 -4.21
CA LEU A 35 0.90 2.99 -4.63
C LEU A 35 0.56 2.04 -3.48
N GLY A 36 -0.49 1.24 -3.66
CA GLY A 36 -0.95 0.26 -2.70
C GLY A 36 -0.19 -1.07 -2.78
N ILE A 37 0.07 -1.67 -1.61
CA ILE A 37 0.62 -3.02 -1.45
C ILE A 37 -0.41 -3.90 -0.74
N ASN A 38 -1.01 -4.84 -1.49
CA ASN A 38 -1.99 -5.80 -0.98
C ASN A 38 -1.35 -7.15 -0.67
N LEU A 39 -1.05 -7.40 0.61
CA LEU A 39 -0.54 -8.71 1.04
C LEU A 39 -1.63 -9.78 1.16
N ASN A 40 -2.89 -9.38 1.25
CA ASN A 40 -4.05 -10.26 1.45
C ASN A 40 -4.78 -10.54 0.13
N VAL A 41 -4.06 -11.08 -0.86
CA VAL A 41 -4.59 -11.37 -2.20
C VAL A 41 -5.70 -12.44 -2.22
N ASN A 42 -5.90 -13.16 -1.11
CA ASN A 42 -6.94 -14.18 -0.93
C ASN A 42 -8.23 -13.65 -0.30
N ASN A 43 -8.37 -12.34 -0.10
CA ASN A 43 -9.49 -11.72 0.62
C ASN A 43 -9.68 -12.28 2.03
N ALA A 44 -8.60 -12.67 2.71
CA ALA A 44 -8.64 -13.06 4.11
C ALA A 44 -8.21 -11.89 5.01
N CYS A 45 -8.95 -11.67 6.09
CA CYS A 45 -8.57 -10.73 7.14
C CYS A 45 -8.77 -11.37 8.51
N ASN A 46 -7.91 -11.06 9.47
CA ASN A 46 -8.05 -11.51 10.85
C ASN A 46 -9.17 -10.75 11.60
N TRP A 47 -9.70 -9.68 10.99
CA TRP A 47 -10.76 -8.85 11.51
C TRP A 47 -11.93 -8.78 10.54
N ARG A 48 -13.16 -8.77 11.06
CA ARG A 48 -14.39 -8.71 10.26
C ARG A 48 -15.18 -7.47 10.62
N CYS A 49 -14.81 -6.32 10.04
CA CYS A 49 -15.62 -5.11 10.15
C CYS A 49 -17.02 -5.39 9.57
N VAL A 50 -18.08 -4.98 10.27
CA VAL A 50 -19.47 -5.17 9.81
C VAL A 50 -19.77 -4.43 8.51
N TYR A 51 -19.03 -3.36 8.24
CA TYR A 51 -19.12 -2.55 7.03
C TYR A 51 -18.08 -2.93 5.95
N CYS A 52 -17.37 -4.07 6.10
CA CYS A 52 -16.32 -4.44 5.15
C CYS A 52 -16.91 -4.73 3.76
N GLN A 53 -16.39 -4.06 2.73
CA GLN A 53 -16.82 -4.20 1.34
C GLN A 53 -15.87 -5.08 0.50
N VAL A 54 -14.89 -5.74 1.12
CA VAL A 54 -14.04 -6.71 0.41
C VAL A 54 -14.91 -7.89 -0.02
N PRO A 55 -14.98 -8.21 -1.32
CA PRO A 55 -15.86 -9.26 -1.81
C PRO A 55 -15.38 -10.62 -1.31
N ASN A 56 -16.34 -11.46 -0.89
CA ASN A 56 -16.07 -12.81 -0.38
C ASN A 56 -15.03 -12.85 0.76
N LEU A 57 -15.02 -11.82 1.62
CA LEU A 57 -14.07 -11.75 2.74
C LEU A 57 -14.21 -13.00 3.63
N THR A 58 -13.09 -13.70 3.83
CA THR A 58 -12.98 -14.80 4.77
C THR A 58 -12.17 -14.39 6.00
N ARG A 59 -12.40 -15.07 7.13
CA ARG A 59 -11.54 -14.88 8.31
C ARG A 59 -10.26 -15.69 8.13
N GLY A 60 -9.11 -15.03 8.27
CA GLY A 60 -7.82 -15.71 8.18
C GLY A 60 -6.66 -14.75 7.95
N THR A 61 -5.52 -15.33 7.58
CA THR A 61 -4.27 -14.64 7.24
C THR A 61 -4.01 -14.76 5.74
N PRO A 62 -3.11 -13.93 5.17
CA PRO A 62 -2.72 -14.09 3.77
C PRO A 62 -1.97 -15.43 3.56
N PRO A 63 -1.90 -15.92 2.30
CA PRO A 63 -0.98 -16.99 1.94
C PRO A 63 0.48 -16.48 2.04
N PRO A 64 1.48 -17.38 1.97
CA PRO A 64 2.88 -16.97 1.86
C PRO A 64 3.08 -15.97 0.73
N ILE A 65 3.86 -14.92 1.00
CA ILE A 65 4.16 -13.87 0.03
C ILE A 65 5.34 -14.30 -0.84
N ASP A 66 5.15 -14.22 -2.15
CA ASP A 66 6.26 -14.33 -3.10
C ASP A 66 7.05 -13.01 -3.11
N LEU A 67 8.12 -12.99 -2.34
CA LEU A 67 8.97 -11.80 -2.14
C LEU A 67 9.65 -11.35 -3.43
N ASN A 68 10.06 -12.30 -4.30
CA ASN A 68 10.72 -11.97 -5.55
C ASN A 68 9.75 -11.30 -6.53
N LEU A 69 8.54 -11.87 -6.65
CA LEU A 69 7.49 -11.26 -7.46
C LEU A 69 7.10 -9.88 -6.92
N LEU A 70 6.93 -9.73 -5.61
CA LEU A 70 6.61 -8.43 -5.00
C LEU A 70 7.68 -7.37 -5.30
N GLU A 71 8.97 -7.70 -5.13
CA GLU A 71 10.05 -6.76 -5.46
C GLU A 71 10.03 -6.37 -6.95
N GLN A 72 9.85 -7.35 -7.84
CA GLN A 72 9.79 -7.12 -9.28
C GLN A 72 8.61 -6.22 -9.65
N GLU A 73 7.41 -6.50 -9.14
CA GLU A 73 6.22 -5.69 -9.38
C GLU A 73 6.40 -4.26 -8.86
N LEU A 74 6.97 -4.10 -7.67
CA LEU A 74 7.18 -2.78 -7.06
C LEU A 74 8.15 -1.93 -7.91
N ARG A 75 9.28 -2.50 -8.33
CA ARG A 75 10.25 -1.81 -9.20
C ARG A 75 9.65 -1.43 -10.54
N MET A 76 9.00 -2.39 -11.19
CA MET A 76 8.40 -2.17 -12.51
C MET A 76 7.36 -1.05 -12.42
N PHE A 77 6.46 -1.12 -11.43
CA PHE A 77 5.39 -0.14 -11.31
C PHE A 77 5.90 1.25 -10.93
N LEU A 78 6.91 1.35 -10.06
CA LEU A 78 7.57 2.64 -9.77
C LEU A 78 8.25 3.22 -11.02
N GLY A 79 8.88 2.38 -11.84
CA GLY A 79 9.42 2.80 -13.13
C GLY A 79 8.35 3.40 -14.04
N GLU A 80 7.20 2.73 -14.19
CA GLU A 80 6.07 3.21 -14.98
C GLU A 80 5.47 4.51 -14.44
N VAL A 81 5.34 4.62 -13.11
CA VAL A 81 4.77 5.81 -12.45
C VAL A 81 5.68 7.03 -12.56
N LEU A 82 7.01 6.84 -12.42
CA LEU A 82 7.97 7.95 -12.35
C LEU A 82 8.55 8.33 -13.71
N HIS A 83 8.68 7.36 -14.63
CA HIS A 83 9.41 7.52 -15.88
C HIS A 83 8.65 7.05 -17.11
N GLY A 84 7.57 6.28 -16.93
CA GLY A 84 6.71 5.80 -18.01
C GLY A 84 5.55 6.74 -18.34
N ASP A 85 4.50 6.17 -18.95
CA ASP A 85 3.31 6.91 -19.39
C ASP A 85 2.07 6.68 -18.50
N PHE A 86 2.23 5.99 -17.37
CA PHE A 86 1.14 5.63 -16.46
C PHE A 86 0.33 6.84 -16.02
N MET A 87 1.01 7.90 -15.56
CA MET A 87 0.38 9.13 -15.06
C MET A 87 -0.44 9.82 -16.15
N GLN A 88 0.05 9.83 -17.39
CA GLN A 88 -0.63 10.46 -18.52
C GLN A 88 -1.85 9.67 -18.95
N ARG A 89 -1.76 8.34 -18.94
CA ARG A 89 -2.82 7.43 -19.40
C ARG A 89 -3.96 7.27 -18.40
N TYR A 90 -3.64 7.20 -17.11
CA TYR A 90 -4.59 6.75 -16.08
C TYR A 90 -4.90 7.80 -15.02
N VAL A 91 -4.21 8.94 -14.98
CA VAL A 91 -4.37 9.94 -13.91
C VAL A 91 -4.70 11.31 -14.50
N ALA A 92 -5.70 11.98 -13.90
CA ALA A 92 -6.09 13.33 -14.27
C ALA A 92 -4.96 14.32 -13.96
N GLU A 93 -4.80 15.37 -14.77
CA GLU A 93 -3.63 16.26 -14.73
C GLU A 93 -3.30 16.82 -13.33
N GLY A 94 -4.32 17.21 -12.56
CA GLY A 94 -4.14 17.76 -11.21
C GLY A 94 -3.64 16.77 -10.16
N ASP A 95 -3.71 15.46 -10.44
CA ASP A 95 -3.37 14.38 -9.51
C ASP A 95 -2.08 13.63 -9.91
N ARG A 96 -1.38 14.09 -10.96
CA ARG A 96 -0.21 13.41 -11.56
C ARG A 96 1.08 13.54 -10.74
N HIS A 97 1.02 13.12 -9.49
CA HIS A 97 2.17 13.03 -8.61
C HIS A 97 2.04 11.82 -7.71
N LEU A 98 3.14 11.09 -7.57
CA LEU A 98 3.24 10.02 -6.58
C LEU A 98 3.34 10.67 -5.19
N GLN A 99 2.39 10.34 -4.35
CA GLN A 99 2.25 10.94 -3.03
C GLN A 99 2.79 10.03 -1.92
N ASP A 100 2.53 8.72 -2.02
CA ASP A 100 2.91 7.76 -1.01
C ASP A 100 2.92 6.32 -1.53
N ILE A 101 3.45 5.43 -0.69
CA ILE A 101 3.26 4.00 -0.78
C ILE A 101 2.54 3.52 0.46
N ALA A 102 1.50 2.72 0.29
CA ALA A 102 0.66 2.27 1.39
C ALA A 102 0.52 0.75 1.42
N PHE A 103 0.94 0.13 2.52
CA PHE A 103 0.47 -1.20 2.92
C PHE A 103 -1.02 -1.13 3.19
N SER A 104 -1.79 -1.44 2.15
CA SER A 104 -3.22 -1.26 2.07
C SER A 104 -3.76 -2.36 1.17
N GLY A 105 -4.67 -3.17 1.69
CA GLY A 105 -5.09 -4.38 1.01
C GLY A 105 -6.44 -4.87 1.48
N ASN A 106 -6.75 -6.12 1.13
CA ASN A 106 -8.02 -6.75 1.45
C ASN A 106 -8.10 -7.33 2.88
N GLY A 107 -7.00 -7.22 3.64
CA GLY A 107 -6.93 -7.67 5.03
C GLY A 107 -5.95 -6.86 5.85
N GLU A 108 -5.45 -7.46 6.94
CA GLU A 108 -4.49 -6.84 7.85
C GLU A 108 -3.06 -7.11 7.38
N PRO A 109 -2.30 -6.09 6.90
CA PRO A 109 -0.96 -6.31 6.36
C PRO A 109 0.00 -6.98 7.35
N THR A 110 -0.10 -6.61 8.63
CA THR A 110 0.75 -7.15 9.70
C THR A 110 0.48 -8.63 10.03
N SER A 111 -0.58 -9.21 9.45
CA SER A 111 -0.86 -10.65 9.57
C SER A 111 -0.06 -11.52 8.58
N ALA A 112 0.62 -10.91 7.60
CA ALA A 112 1.56 -11.60 6.73
C ALA A 112 2.82 -11.98 7.50
N LYS A 113 3.24 -13.24 7.42
CA LYS A 113 4.48 -13.71 8.09
C LYS A 113 5.70 -12.99 7.55
N GLU A 114 5.67 -12.66 6.26
CA GLU A 114 6.73 -12.01 5.52
C GLU A 114 6.70 -10.49 5.61
N PHE A 115 5.78 -9.89 6.40
CA PHE A 115 5.67 -8.43 6.52
C PHE A 115 7.01 -7.72 6.83
N PRO A 116 7.86 -8.21 7.75
CA PRO A 116 9.18 -7.61 7.97
C PRO A 116 10.06 -7.61 6.71
N GLN A 117 10.08 -8.70 5.96
CA GLN A 117 10.86 -8.85 4.72
C GLN A 117 10.31 -7.96 3.61
N VAL A 118 8.99 -7.84 3.50
CA VAL A 118 8.37 -6.92 2.53
C VAL A 118 8.76 -5.47 2.85
N LEU A 119 8.81 -5.08 4.13
CA LEU A 119 9.23 -3.73 4.50
C LEU A 119 10.70 -3.45 4.14
N GLN A 120 11.59 -4.44 4.29
CA GLN A 120 12.98 -4.36 3.81
C GLN A 120 13.06 -4.18 2.29
N ILE A 121 12.23 -4.90 1.53
CA ILE A 121 12.15 -4.75 0.06
C ILE A 121 11.67 -3.36 -0.31
N VAL A 122 10.60 -2.87 0.34
CA VAL A 122 10.09 -1.52 0.10
C VAL A 122 11.17 -0.49 0.37
N GLU A 123 11.82 -0.52 1.53
CA GLU A 123 12.91 0.42 1.82
C GLU A 123 14.00 0.39 0.74
N LYS A 124 14.50 -0.82 0.41
CA LYS A 124 15.55 -1.01 -0.59
C LYS A 124 15.17 -0.36 -1.92
N VAL A 125 13.98 -0.68 -2.44
CA VAL A 125 13.51 -0.16 -3.72
C VAL A 125 13.36 1.36 -3.66
N LEU A 126 12.80 1.92 -2.59
CA LEU A 126 12.63 3.37 -2.49
C LEU A 126 13.94 4.15 -2.40
N ARG A 127 14.99 3.56 -1.82
CA ARG A 127 16.33 4.16 -1.85
C ARG A 127 16.92 4.18 -3.25
N GLU A 128 16.73 3.12 -4.04
CA GLU A 128 17.25 3.06 -5.41
C GLU A 128 16.57 4.06 -6.35
N PHE A 129 15.31 4.41 -6.08
CA PHE A 129 14.59 5.48 -6.78
C PHE A 129 14.75 6.86 -6.13
N SER A 130 15.63 7.02 -5.13
CA SER A 130 15.85 8.28 -4.40
C SER A 130 14.55 8.90 -3.83
N LEU A 131 13.60 8.05 -3.44
CA LEU A 131 12.30 8.46 -2.89
C LEU A 131 12.37 8.73 -1.37
N LEU A 132 13.36 8.16 -0.68
CA LEU A 132 13.59 8.35 0.76
C LEU A 132 14.73 9.33 1.08
N ASP A 133 15.33 9.95 0.07
CA ASP A 133 16.51 10.80 0.27
C ASP A 133 16.16 12.09 1.03
N VAL A 134 16.96 12.40 2.05
CA VAL A 134 16.79 13.57 2.94
C VAL A 134 16.93 14.90 2.19
N GLY A 135 17.60 14.91 1.04
CA GLY A 135 17.77 16.09 0.19
C GLY A 135 16.58 16.41 -0.73
N ARG A 136 15.52 15.59 -0.71
CA ARG A 136 14.29 15.84 -1.47
C ARG A 136 13.38 16.79 -0.69
N ASP A 137 12.79 17.78 -1.37
CA ASP A 137 11.86 18.74 -0.74
C ASP A 137 10.70 18.04 -0.01
N LYS A 138 10.28 16.88 -0.51
CA LYS A 138 9.26 16.02 0.10
C LYS A 138 9.62 14.54 -0.09
N PRO A 139 10.29 13.90 0.89
CA PRO A 139 10.50 12.45 0.87
C PRO A 139 9.16 11.71 0.90
N ILE A 140 9.07 10.59 0.18
CA ILE A 140 7.82 9.82 0.08
C ILE A 140 7.41 9.28 1.44
N LYS A 141 6.10 9.20 1.69
CA LYS A 141 5.55 8.54 2.89
C LYS A 141 5.39 7.04 2.64
N VAL A 142 5.79 6.23 3.61
CA VAL A 142 5.48 4.79 3.64
C VAL A 142 4.41 4.55 4.70
N ARG A 143 3.18 4.27 4.28
CA ARG A 143 2.03 4.17 5.19
C ARG A 143 1.65 2.73 5.47
N LEU A 144 1.43 2.40 6.74
CA LEU A 144 0.80 1.16 7.17
C LEU A 144 -0.65 1.44 7.57
N ILE A 145 -1.61 0.95 6.80
CA ILE A 145 -3.02 1.01 7.21
C ILE A 145 -3.36 -0.28 7.96
N SER A 146 -3.65 -0.16 9.26
CA SER A 146 -3.84 -1.32 10.15
C SER A 146 -5.13 -1.22 10.97
N ASN A 147 -5.72 -2.37 11.28
CA ASN A 147 -6.77 -2.51 12.30
C ASN A 147 -6.21 -2.56 13.74
N GLY A 148 -4.88 -2.63 13.89
CA GLY A 148 -4.20 -2.60 15.18
C GLY A 148 -4.25 -3.87 16.02
N SER A 149 -4.94 -4.92 15.57
CA SER A 149 -5.16 -6.16 16.34
C SER A 149 -3.90 -6.99 16.61
N LEU A 150 -2.77 -6.70 15.94
CA LEU A 150 -1.51 -7.42 16.06
C LEU A 150 -0.33 -6.57 16.55
N LEU A 151 -0.59 -5.34 17.00
CA LEU A 151 0.48 -4.44 17.51
C LEU A 151 1.15 -4.93 18.79
N ASP A 152 0.55 -5.90 19.48
CA ASP A 152 1.12 -6.54 20.66
C ASP A 152 2.22 -7.55 20.29
N LYS A 153 2.34 -7.93 19.00
CA LYS A 153 3.30 -8.94 18.55
C LYS A 153 4.70 -8.33 18.39
N PRO A 154 5.75 -8.94 18.97
CA PRO A 154 7.13 -8.44 18.87
C PRO A 154 7.58 -8.16 17.43
N ALA A 155 7.30 -9.08 16.50
CA ALA A 155 7.67 -8.90 15.09
C ALA A 155 6.99 -7.67 14.44
N VAL A 156 5.76 -7.36 14.83
CA VAL A 156 5.02 -6.19 14.34
C VAL A 156 5.57 -4.91 14.94
N ILE A 157 5.90 -4.92 16.24
CA ILE A 157 6.55 -3.79 16.92
C ILE A 157 7.90 -3.47 16.25
N GLU A 158 8.74 -4.47 15.98
CA GLU A 158 10.01 -4.25 15.27
C GLU A 158 9.78 -3.70 13.86
N SER A 159 8.77 -4.21 13.14
CA SER A 159 8.41 -3.69 11.81
C SER A 159 7.96 -2.24 11.87
N ILE A 160 7.26 -1.81 12.92
CA ILE A 160 6.88 -0.39 13.10
C ILE A 160 8.10 0.48 13.39
N ARG A 161 9.07 -0.01 14.18
CA ARG A 161 10.34 0.71 14.38
C ARG A 161 11.10 0.87 13.08
N HIS A 162 11.15 -0.18 12.25
CA HIS A 162 11.73 -0.11 10.91
C HIS A 162 10.95 0.85 10.00
N LEU A 163 9.62 0.84 10.06
CA LEU A 163 8.79 1.77 9.27
C LEU A 163 9.15 3.24 9.57
N ALA A 164 9.46 3.56 10.83
CA ALA A 164 9.88 4.91 11.23
C ALA A 164 11.19 5.36 10.56
N THR A 165 12.11 4.43 10.23
CA THR A 165 13.35 4.77 9.49
C THR A 165 13.12 5.03 8.01
N CYS A 166 11.91 4.73 7.52
CA CYS A 166 11.50 4.87 6.12
C CYS A 166 10.53 6.05 5.91
N ASN A 167 10.60 7.09 6.75
CA ASN A 167 9.63 8.21 6.77
C ASN A 167 8.17 7.71 6.85
N GLY A 168 7.97 6.64 7.63
CA GLY A 168 6.71 5.93 7.64
C GLY A 168 5.70 6.41 8.69
N GLU A 169 4.44 6.10 8.44
CA GLU A 169 3.29 6.45 9.27
C GLU A 169 2.39 5.23 9.46
N VAL A 170 1.76 5.12 10.64
CA VAL A 170 0.73 4.10 10.89
C VAL A 170 -0.62 4.77 10.97
N TRP A 171 -1.54 4.34 10.10
CA TRP A 171 -2.91 4.83 10.05
C TRP A 171 -3.84 3.76 10.62
N PHE A 172 -4.35 4.02 11.82
CA PHE A 172 -5.26 3.11 12.50
C PHE A 172 -6.70 3.27 12.06
N LYS A 173 -7.35 2.14 11.78
CA LYS A 173 -8.80 2.05 11.64
C LYS A 173 -9.42 1.90 13.03
N LEU A 174 -9.73 3.03 13.67
CA LEU A 174 -10.38 3.07 14.97
C LEU A 174 -11.85 3.48 14.80
N ASP A 175 -12.77 2.54 15.04
CA ASP A 175 -14.21 2.74 14.80
C ASP A 175 -14.99 3.16 16.05
N ALA A 176 -14.53 2.78 17.24
CA ALA A 176 -15.20 3.06 18.51
C ALA A 176 -14.21 3.04 19.68
N GLY A 177 -14.58 3.73 20.76
CA GLY A 177 -13.86 3.70 22.03
C GLY A 177 -14.70 4.34 23.14
N THR A 178 -14.47 3.94 24.38
CA THR A 178 -14.98 4.63 25.58
C THR A 178 -13.85 5.44 26.20
N LYS A 179 -14.19 6.47 26.99
CA LYS A 179 -13.18 7.18 27.78
C LYS A 179 -12.47 6.18 28.72
N ALA A 180 -11.16 6.39 28.89
CA ALA A 180 -10.35 5.65 29.85
C ALA A 180 -10.76 5.98 31.29
#